data_AF-A0A4S9Z5J5-F1
#
_entry.id   AF-A0A4S9Z5J5-F1
#
_cell.length_a   1.000
_cell.length_b   1.000
_cell.length_c   1.000
_cell.angle_alpha   90.00
_cell.angle_beta   90.00
_cell.angle_gamma   90.00
#
_symmetry.space_group_name_H-M   'P 1'
#
loop_
_entity.id
_entity.type
_entity.pdbx_description
1 polymer ?
#
loop_
_entity_poly.entity_id
_entity_poly.type
_entity_poly.pdbx_seq_one_letter_code
_entity_poly.pdbx_strand_id
1 'polypeptide(L)'
;MPRKRDSTLSAPSSVKRRKLTDNISSESQSPAQPRMTEKEKEKLVHWLDQADKKDGPIFNVVVPAKGHGAKKSSDSTEKPLILGDRIYLEARWAVKPMEKWSQMTKYKKFTVGNQTHSCGDCVLVKPGNDSGPDWKAQVHEVRAADEHHVFLRCTWLENPEELPKEARTMPPYHGRFELVPGNKMDVIDALTVNGPLKVVHWDESNDDAEMPGPGEYFWRQTYNYNTKVLSPLRLICECKQPHNPDHLIVKCSNQACGIWLHASCLAKDVVQRKQQEQGIKAEPGTKGRKQARKSVGKTSGTKTVADDNGACEEDENTKAELVVPESAAPEMLVTNKKTGDEAKEPVHCLSCKELIQ
;
A
#
# COMPACT_ATOMS: atom_id res chain seq x y z
N MET A 1 -38.25 -7.39 -5.27
CA MET A 1 -37.83 -8.11 -6.49
C MET A 1 -36.40 -7.71 -6.82
N PRO A 2 -35.48 -8.68 -6.97
CA PRO A 2 -34.03 -8.46 -6.89
C PRO A 2 -33.43 -8.16 -8.28
N ARG A 3 -32.47 -7.22 -8.34
CA ARG A 3 -31.57 -7.07 -9.49
C ARG A 3 -30.28 -7.83 -9.19
N LYS A 4 -30.11 -8.98 -9.86
CA LYS A 4 -28.84 -9.70 -9.98
C LYS A 4 -27.80 -8.74 -10.55
N ARG A 5 -26.63 -8.67 -9.91
CA ARG A 5 -25.44 -8.01 -10.47
C ARG A 5 -24.51 -9.12 -10.90
N ASP A 6 -24.48 -9.35 -12.21
CA ASP A 6 -23.62 -10.33 -12.84
C ASP A 6 -22.16 -10.04 -12.55
N SER A 7 -21.49 -11.13 -12.22
CA SER A 7 -20.05 -11.35 -12.28
C SER A 7 -19.58 -11.21 -13.72
N THR A 8 -18.96 -10.09 -14.07
CA THR A 8 -18.14 -9.99 -15.28
C THR A 8 -16.70 -9.72 -14.89
N LEU A 9 -15.90 -10.76 -15.07
CA LEU A 9 -14.45 -10.72 -15.19
C LEU A 9 -14.08 -9.72 -16.29
N SER A 10 -13.47 -8.60 -15.93
CA SER A 10 -12.80 -7.73 -16.89
C SER A 10 -11.47 -8.37 -17.27
N ALA A 11 -11.36 -8.77 -18.54
CA ALA A 11 -10.16 -9.36 -19.14
C ALA A 11 -8.95 -8.42 -19.05
N PRO A 12 -7.71 -8.96 -18.93
CA PRO A 12 -6.51 -8.15 -19.04
C PRO A 12 -6.31 -7.69 -20.49
N SER A 13 -6.10 -6.38 -20.65
CA SER A 13 -5.84 -5.70 -21.93
C SER A 13 -4.46 -6.09 -22.48
N SER A 14 -4.43 -6.70 -23.66
CA SER A 14 -3.24 -7.09 -24.41
C SER A 14 -2.54 -5.84 -24.99
N VAL A 15 -1.34 -5.51 -24.52
CA VAL A 15 -0.54 -4.37 -25.01
C VAL A 15 0.38 -4.85 -26.11
N LYS A 16 0.26 -4.28 -27.32
CA LYS A 16 1.15 -4.60 -28.44
C LYS A 16 2.53 -3.96 -28.25
N ARG A 17 3.57 -4.80 -28.30
CA ARG A 17 4.99 -4.47 -28.13
C ARG A 17 5.51 -3.48 -29.20
N ARG A 18 6.28 -2.46 -28.80
CA ARG A 18 7.06 -1.59 -29.71
C ARG A 18 8.44 -2.20 -29.96
N LYS A 19 8.89 -2.19 -31.21
CA LYS A 19 10.28 -2.53 -31.60
C LYS A 19 11.22 -1.37 -31.28
N LEU A 20 12.36 -1.67 -30.68
CA LEU A 20 13.49 -0.77 -30.52
C LEU A 20 14.68 -1.30 -31.33
N THR A 21 15.38 -0.39 -32.00
CA THR A 21 16.50 -0.62 -32.91
C THR A 21 17.85 -0.61 -32.17
N ASP A 22 18.61 -1.68 -32.43
CA ASP A 22 20.06 -1.94 -32.43
C ASP A 22 20.99 -1.63 -31.23
N ASN A 23 21.64 -2.73 -30.84
CA ASN A 23 23.04 -2.95 -30.39
C ASN A 23 23.48 -2.51 -28.99
N ILE A 24 23.37 -3.45 -28.03
CA ILE A 24 24.24 -3.50 -26.84
C ILE A 24 24.78 -4.94 -26.65
N SER A 25 26.10 -5.07 -26.60
CA SER A 25 26.80 -6.36 -26.45
C SER A 25 26.48 -7.05 -25.10
N SER A 26 26.06 -8.32 -25.17
CA SER A 26 25.62 -9.15 -24.04
C SER A 26 26.80 -9.86 -23.36
N GLU A 27 27.53 -9.19 -22.48
CA GLU A 27 28.58 -9.80 -21.63
C GLU A 27 28.16 -9.99 -20.17
N SER A 28 27.01 -10.61 -19.91
CA SER A 28 26.62 -10.95 -18.53
C SER A 28 25.86 -12.28 -18.39
N GLN A 29 26.39 -13.35 -19.00
CA GLN A 29 25.87 -14.70 -18.70
C GLN A 29 26.29 -15.16 -17.30
N SER A 30 25.34 -15.66 -16.51
CA SER A 30 25.66 -16.31 -15.24
C SER A 30 26.44 -17.61 -15.51
N PRO A 31 27.63 -17.84 -14.89
CA PRO A 31 28.60 -18.87 -15.31
C PRO A 31 28.19 -20.34 -15.11
N ALA A 32 26.95 -20.64 -14.69
CA ALA A 32 26.52 -21.98 -14.28
C ALA A 32 25.36 -22.58 -15.08
N GLN A 33 24.89 -21.94 -16.17
CA GLN A 33 23.79 -22.48 -16.97
C GLN A 33 24.30 -23.22 -18.22
N PRO A 34 23.76 -24.41 -18.55
CA PRO A 34 24.07 -25.09 -19.81
C PRO A 34 23.74 -24.16 -20.99
N ARG A 35 24.72 -23.93 -21.86
CA ARG A 35 24.55 -23.08 -23.04
C ARG A 35 23.66 -23.81 -24.04
N MET A 36 22.45 -23.29 -24.27
CA MET A 36 21.54 -23.80 -25.30
C MET A 36 22.19 -23.74 -26.68
N THR A 37 21.84 -24.69 -27.55
CA THR A 37 22.26 -24.62 -28.96
C THR A 37 21.54 -23.47 -29.67
N GLU A 38 22.15 -22.91 -30.71
CA GLU A 38 21.55 -21.79 -31.46
C GLU A 38 20.17 -22.16 -32.02
N LYS A 39 20.02 -23.40 -32.51
CA LYS A 39 18.75 -23.93 -33.02
C LYS A 39 17.65 -24.02 -31.95
N GLU A 40 18.01 -24.31 -30.70
CA GLU A 40 17.03 -24.33 -29.60
C GLU A 40 16.63 -22.91 -29.19
N LYS A 41 17.59 -21.97 -29.22
CA LYS A 41 17.33 -20.56 -28.97
C LYS A 41 16.39 -19.97 -30.03
N GLU A 42 16.64 -20.22 -31.32
CA GLU A 42 15.74 -19.80 -32.41
C GLU A 42 14.31 -20.33 -32.23
N LYS A 43 14.17 -21.60 -31.85
CA LYS A 43 12.85 -22.20 -31.57
C LYS A 43 12.16 -21.55 -30.38
N LEU A 44 12.90 -21.18 -29.33
CA LEU A 44 12.37 -20.50 -28.15
C LEU A 44 11.88 -19.08 -28.53
N VAL A 45 12.72 -18.31 -29.22
CA VAL A 45 12.38 -16.95 -29.68
C VAL A 45 11.15 -16.99 -30.59
N HIS A 46 11.12 -17.90 -31.55
CA HIS A 46 9.96 -18.07 -32.42
C HIS A 46 8.67 -18.40 -31.65
N TRP A 47 8.77 -19.23 -30.60
CA TRP A 47 7.64 -19.53 -29.73
C TRP A 47 7.19 -18.30 -28.93
N LEU A 48 8.12 -17.49 -28.41
CA LEU A 48 7.81 -16.26 -27.69
C LEU A 48 7.10 -15.24 -28.58
N ASP A 49 7.59 -15.03 -29.80
CA ASP A 49 6.95 -14.17 -30.81
C ASP A 49 5.52 -14.61 -31.16
N GLN A 50 5.27 -15.92 -31.18
CA GLN A 50 3.92 -16.46 -31.40
C GLN A 50 3.03 -16.30 -30.16
N ALA A 51 3.59 -16.45 -28.96
CA ALA A 51 2.86 -16.32 -27.71
C ALA A 51 2.43 -14.87 -27.47
N ASP A 52 3.29 -13.90 -27.78
CA ASP A 52 3.02 -12.45 -27.67
C ASP A 52 1.84 -11.98 -28.54
N LYS A 53 1.52 -12.72 -29.61
CA LYS A 53 0.37 -12.43 -30.49
C LYS A 53 -0.96 -12.93 -29.94
N LYS A 54 -0.95 -13.74 -28.89
CA LYS A 54 -2.16 -14.30 -28.28
C LYS A 54 -2.62 -13.40 -27.14
N ASP A 55 -3.92 -13.46 -26.83
CA ASP A 55 -4.44 -12.74 -25.67
C ASP A 55 -3.96 -13.36 -24.36
N GLY A 56 -3.62 -12.47 -23.42
CA GLY A 56 -3.14 -12.83 -22.08
C GLY A 56 -1.62 -12.91 -21.97
N PRO A 57 -1.12 -13.21 -20.75
CA PRO A 57 0.32 -13.21 -20.48
C PRO A 57 1.00 -14.46 -21.03
N ILE A 58 2.21 -14.28 -21.60
CA ILE A 58 3.07 -15.37 -22.10
C ILE A 58 3.41 -16.35 -20.97
N PHE A 59 3.70 -15.82 -19.78
CA PHE A 59 3.99 -16.58 -18.58
C PHE A 59 2.98 -16.28 -17.49
N ASN A 60 2.38 -17.33 -16.93
CA ASN A 60 1.46 -17.21 -15.81
C ASN A 60 2.15 -17.70 -14.54
N VAL A 61 2.01 -16.94 -13.45
CA VAL A 61 2.46 -17.40 -12.13
C VAL A 61 1.28 -17.97 -11.36
N VAL A 62 1.41 -19.21 -10.91
CA VAL A 62 0.39 -19.89 -10.11
C VAL A 62 0.91 -20.20 -8.72
N VAL A 63 0.05 -20.15 -7.72
CA VAL A 63 0.33 -20.61 -6.35
C VAL A 63 -0.09 -22.09 -6.26
N PRO A 64 0.84 -23.05 -6.13
CA PRO A 64 0.49 -24.46 -6.08
C PRO A 64 -0.15 -24.83 -4.72
N ALA A 65 -1.15 -25.71 -4.74
CA ALA A 65 -1.90 -26.08 -3.54
C ALA A 65 -1.04 -26.78 -2.47
N LYS A 66 -1.34 -26.54 -1.19
CA LYS A 66 -0.81 -27.27 -0.02
C LYS A 66 -1.82 -28.35 0.40
N GLY A 67 -2.10 -29.34 -0.46
CA GLY A 67 -3.01 -30.44 -0.13
C GLY A 67 -2.29 -31.61 0.56
N HIS A 68 -2.88 -32.20 1.60
CA HIS A 68 -2.46 -33.51 2.12
C HIS A 68 -2.56 -34.56 0.99
N GLY A 69 -1.44 -35.16 0.59
CA GLY A 69 -1.37 -36.12 -0.51
C GLY A 69 -1.16 -35.52 -1.91
N ALA A 70 -1.04 -34.19 -2.05
CA ALA A 70 -0.62 -33.60 -3.31
C ALA A 70 0.84 -33.96 -3.57
N LYS A 71 1.13 -34.70 -4.66
CA LYS A 71 2.51 -34.91 -5.13
C LYS A 71 3.19 -33.54 -5.22
N LYS A 72 4.36 -33.37 -4.58
CA LYS A 72 5.22 -32.20 -4.80
C LYS A 72 5.42 -32.09 -6.30
N SER A 73 4.75 -31.12 -6.93
CA SER A 73 5.10 -30.74 -8.30
C SER A 73 6.56 -30.29 -8.22
N SER A 74 7.43 -30.90 -9.03
CA SER A 74 8.86 -30.59 -9.11
C SER A 74 9.13 -29.11 -9.38
N ASP A 75 8.12 -28.39 -9.85
CA ASP A 75 8.23 -27.04 -10.39
C ASP A 75 7.77 -25.95 -9.40
N SER A 76 7.31 -26.34 -8.19
CA SER A 76 6.92 -25.36 -7.18
C SER A 76 8.12 -24.92 -6.34
N THR A 77 8.37 -23.60 -6.30
CA THR A 77 9.40 -22.98 -5.46
C THR A 77 8.74 -22.25 -4.29
N GLU A 78 9.36 -22.30 -3.12
CA GLU A 78 8.98 -21.53 -1.93
C GLU A 78 10.23 -20.81 -1.40
N LYS A 79 10.13 -19.50 -1.20
CA LYS A 79 11.22 -18.67 -0.66
C LYS A 79 10.68 -17.48 0.14
N PRO A 80 11.45 -17.00 1.13
CA PRO A 80 11.18 -15.73 1.77
C PRO A 80 11.35 -14.59 0.76
N LEU A 81 10.45 -13.61 0.84
CA LEU A 81 10.55 -12.35 0.14
C LEU A 81 11.24 -11.34 1.04
N ILE A 82 12.30 -10.72 0.53
CA ILE A 82 13.15 -9.81 1.28
C ILE A 82 13.10 -8.45 0.59
N LEU A 83 12.80 -7.39 1.32
CA LEU A 83 12.86 -6.01 0.84
C LEU A 83 13.77 -5.20 1.78
N GLY A 84 14.86 -4.67 1.23
CA GLY A 84 15.98 -4.18 2.04
C GLY A 84 16.66 -5.34 2.76
N ASP A 85 16.69 -5.29 4.08
CA ASP A 85 17.25 -6.30 4.99
C ASP A 85 16.18 -7.15 5.69
N ARG A 86 14.89 -6.95 5.37
CA ARG A 86 13.77 -7.57 6.09
C ARG A 86 13.01 -8.57 5.24
N ILE A 87 12.76 -9.74 5.83
CA ILE A 87 11.81 -10.71 5.31
C ILE A 87 10.40 -10.19 5.61
N TYR A 88 9.58 -10.00 4.58
CA TYR A 88 8.22 -9.45 4.75
C TYR A 88 7.12 -10.51 4.62
N LEU A 89 7.29 -11.50 3.75
CA LEU A 89 6.35 -12.61 3.57
C LEU A 89 7.06 -13.86 3.01
N GLU A 90 6.46 -15.02 3.21
CA GLU A 90 6.77 -16.24 2.46
C GLU A 90 5.96 -16.27 1.16
N ALA A 91 6.62 -16.65 0.06
CA ALA A 91 5.97 -16.83 -1.22
C ALA A 91 6.21 -18.21 -1.79
N ARG A 92 5.15 -18.78 -2.36
CA ARG A 92 5.18 -20.03 -3.10
C ARG A 92 4.63 -19.82 -4.49
N TRP A 93 5.37 -20.25 -5.52
CA TRP A 93 4.99 -20.02 -6.90
C TRP A 93 5.45 -21.14 -7.83
N ALA A 94 4.83 -21.21 -9.01
CA ALA A 94 5.31 -21.93 -10.17
C ALA A 94 5.01 -21.10 -11.43
N VAL A 95 5.96 -21.03 -12.37
CA VAL A 95 5.78 -20.31 -13.64
C VAL A 95 5.27 -21.29 -14.70
N LYS A 96 4.29 -20.88 -15.51
CA LYS A 96 3.73 -21.68 -16.60
C LYS A 96 3.83 -20.94 -17.94
N PRO A 97 4.38 -21.54 -19.00
CA PRO A 97 5.01 -22.87 -19.04
C PRO A 97 6.44 -22.89 -18.47
N MET A 98 6.70 -23.74 -17.47
CA MET A 98 7.99 -23.80 -16.76
C MET A 98 9.15 -24.22 -17.67
N GLU A 99 8.88 -25.09 -18.65
CA GLU A 99 9.88 -25.55 -19.62
C GLU A 99 10.48 -24.38 -20.41
N LYS A 100 9.63 -23.48 -20.93
CA LYS A 100 10.05 -22.30 -21.68
C LYS A 100 10.72 -21.26 -20.78
N TRP A 101 10.20 -21.07 -19.57
CA TRP A 101 10.83 -20.20 -18.56
C TRP A 101 12.26 -20.66 -18.23
N SER A 102 12.44 -21.97 -18.09
CA SER A 102 13.72 -22.60 -17.71
C SER A 102 14.77 -22.54 -18.81
N GLN A 103 14.34 -22.53 -20.09
CA GLN A 103 15.21 -22.37 -21.25
C GLN A 103 15.81 -20.96 -21.34
N MET A 104 15.12 -19.92 -20.85
CA MET A 104 15.69 -18.57 -20.87
C MET A 104 16.88 -18.43 -19.92
N THR A 105 17.87 -17.66 -20.35
CA THR A 105 19.10 -17.39 -19.59
C THR A 105 18.78 -16.50 -18.40
N LYS A 106 19.28 -16.87 -17.21
CA LYS A 106 19.11 -16.07 -16.00
C LYS A 106 20.19 -14.99 -15.86
N TYR A 107 19.74 -13.77 -15.57
CA TYR A 107 20.61 -12.61 -15.34
C TYR A 107 20.47 -12.09 -13.90
N LYS A 108 21.49 -11.37 -13.43
CA LYS A 108 21.44 -10.65 -12.15
C LYS A 108 20.89 -9.24 -12.30
N LYS A 109 21.06 -8.66 -13.49
CA LYS A 109 20.72 -7.27 -13.82
C LYS A 109 20.03 -7.20 -15.18
N PHE A 110 19.30 -6.13 -15.41
CA PHE A 110 18.74 -5.77 -16.70
C PHE A 110 18.82 -4.26 -16.89
N THR A 111 18.79 -3.81 -18.14
CA THR A 111 18.90 -2.40 -18.49
C THR A 111 17.72 -2.01 -19.37
N VAL A 112 17.05 -0.92 -19.02
CA VAL A 112 15.93 -0.34 -19.77
C VAL A 112 16.24 1.14 -20.01
N GLY A 113 16.34 1.54 -21.28
CA GLY A 113 16.89 2.84 -21.64
C GLY A 113 18.30 3.00 -21.08
N ASN A 114 18.53 4.04 -20.27
CA ASN A 114 19.82 4.34 -19.66
C ASN A 114 19.92 3.88 -18.19
N GLN A 115 18.93 3.14 -17.69
CA GLN A 115 18.85 2.73 -16.28
C GLN A 115 19.11 1.23 -16.16
N THR A 116 20.01 0.86 -15.25
CA THR A 116 20.32 -0.54 -14.93
C THR A 116 19.76 -0.88 -13.56
N HIS A 117 19.04 -2.00 -13.50
CA HIS A 117 18.38 -2.53 -12.32
C HIS A 117 18.91 -3.92 -11.99
N SER A 118 18.83 -4.32 -10.73
CA SER A 118 19.24 -5.62 -10.20
C SER A 118 18.06 -6.40 -9.63
N CYS A 119 18.22 -7.71 -9.48
CA CYS A 119 17.29 -8.49 -8.65
C CYS A 119 17.31 -7.94 -7.21
N GLY A 120 16.13 -7.72 -6.64
CA GLY A 120 15.90 -7.09 -5.33
C GLY A 120 15.40 -5.65 -5.44
N ASP A 121 15.67 -4.96 -6.55
CA ASP A 121 15.28 -3.56 -6.75
C ASP A 121 13.76 -3.41 -6.86
N CYS A 122 13.27 -2.26 -6.39
CA CYS A 122 11.91 -1.83 -6.63
C CYS A 122 11.86 -0.92 -7.87
N VAL A 123 10.81 -1.06 -8.67
CA VAL A 123 10.65 -0.39 -9.95
C VAL A 123 9.23 0.13 -10.12
N LEU A 124 9.12 1.22 -10.89
CA LEU A 124 7.86 1.70 -11.47
C LEU A 124 7.59 0.93 -12.76
N VAL A 125 6.34 0.53 -12.97
CA VAL A 125 5.89 -0.28 -14.10
C VAL A 125 4.72 0.41 -14.77
N LYS A 126 4.83 0.68 -16.08
CA LYS A 126 3.76 1.30 -16.85
C LYS A 126 2.58 0.36 -16.96
N PRO A 127 1.36 0.82 -16.64
CA PRO A 127 0.17 0.05 -16.94
C PRO A 127 -0.03 -0.06 -18.45
N GLY A 128 -0.72 -1.11 -18.89
CA GLY A 128 -0.93 -1.34 -20.32
C GLY A 128 -1.81 -0.31 -21.03
N ASN A 129 -2.57 0.48 -20.27
CA ASN A 129 -3.24 1.67 -20.76
C ASN A 129 -2.41 2.90 -20.35
N ASP A 130 -1.96 3.71 -21.31
CA ASP A 130 -1.08 4.88 -21.12
C ASP A 130 -1.70 6.05 -20.29
N SER A 131 -2.71 5.79 -19.47
CA SER A 131 -3.50 6.80 -18.72
C SER A 131 -3.55 6.56 -17.21
N GLY A 132 -3.00 5.45 -16.70
CA GLY A 132 -2.96 5.14 -15.28
C GLY A 132 -1.67 5.57 -14.58
N PRO A 133 -1.66 5.70 -13.24
CA PRO A 133 -0.42 5.82 -12.49
C PRO A 133 0.43 4.56 -12.66
N ASP A 134 1.75 4.73 -12.54
CA ASP A 134 2.68 3.60 -12.57
C ASP A 134 2.39 2.64 -11.40
N TRP A 135 2.40 1.34 -11.72
CA TRP A 135 2.38 0.27 -10.74
C TRP A 135 3.76 0.16 -10.08
N LYS A 136 3.81 -0.36 -8.86
CA LYS A 136 5.04 -0.51 -8.09
C LYS A 136 5.31 -2.00 -7.89
N ALA A 137 6.53 -2.43 -8.19
CA ALA A 137 6.89 -3.84 -8.10
C ALA A 137 8.30 -4.04 -7.57
N GLN A 138 8.54 -5.19 -6.94
CA GLN A 138 9.87 -5.67 -6.59
C GLN A 138 10.32 -6.78 -7.53
N VAL A 139 11.51 -6.67 -8.12
CA VAL A 139 12.06 -7.66 -9.06
C VAL A 139 12.75 -8.81 -8.33
N HIS A 140 12.36 -10.06 -8.60
CA HIS A 140 12.92 -11.26 -7.96
C HIS A 140 13.81 -12.12 -8.87
N GLU A 141 13.55 -12.09 -10.17
CA GLU A 141 14.32 -12.88 -11.14
C GLU A 141 14.25 -12.23 -12.53
N VAL A 142 15.41 -12.11 -13.18
CA VAL A 142 15.52 -11.65 -14.57
C VAL A 142 15.85 -12.85 -15.46
N ARG A 143 15.09 -13.01 -16.55
CA ARG A 143 15.40 -13.99 -17.59
C ARG A 143 15.29 -13.38 -18.98
N ALA A 144 16.16 -13.81 -19.88
CA ALA A 144 16.07 -13.41 -21.28
C ALA A 144 16.34 -14.56 -22.26
N ALA A 145 15.62 -14.54 -23.39
CA ALA A 145 15.96 -15.36 -24.55
C ALA A 145 16.91 -14.60 -25.51
N ASP A 146 16.67 -13.30 -25.67
CA ASP A 146 17.48 -12.34 -26.43
C ASP A 146 17.22 -10.91 -25.90
N GLU A 147 17.75 -9.89 -26.58
CA GLU A 147 17.60 -8.48 -26.22
C GLU A 147 16.16 -7.93 -26.32
N HIS A 148 15.29 -8.60 -27.07
CA HIS A 148 13.88 -8.22 -27.22
C HIS A 148 12.95 -9.03 -26.30
N HIS A 149 13.45 -10.13 -25.72
CA HIS A 149 12.70 -11.07 -24.91
C HIS A 149 13.25 -11.13 -23.50
N VAL A 150 13.09 -10.04 -22.76
CA VAL A 150 13.51 -9.91 -21.36
C VAL A 150 12.29 -9.88 -20.45
N PHE A 151 12.22 -10.83 -19.52
CA PHE A 151 11.10 -10.99 -18.59
C PHE A 151 11.55 -10.94 -17.15
N LEU A 152 10.72 -10.32 -16.31
CA LEU A 152 10.96 -10.12 -14.89
C LEU A 152 9.90 -10.86 -14.10
N ARG A 153 10.29 -11.77 -13.20
CA ARG A 153 9.38 -12.22 -12.15
C ARG A 153 9.41 -11.20 -11.02
N CYS A 154 8.24 -10.67 -10.64
CA CYS A 154 8.13 -9.64 -9.62
C CYS A 154 7.01 -9.96 -8.60
N THR A 155 6.99 -9.21 -7.50
CA THR A 155 5.82 -9.07 -6.62
C THR A 155 5.33 -7.63 -6.67
N TRP A 156 4.01 -7.45 -6.52
CA TRP A 156 3.39 -6.13 -6.51
C TRP A 156 3.48 -5.48 -5.11
N LEU A 157 3.75 -4.17 -5.12
CA LEU A 157 3.71 -3.29 -3.96
C LEU A 157 2.45 -2.43 -4.12
N GLU A 158 1.34 -2.92 -3.58
CA GLU A 158 0.01 -2.35 -3.84
C GLU A 158 -0.18 -1.04 -3.08
N ASN A 159 -0.88 -0.09 -3.69
CA ASN A 159 -1.42 1.01 -2.89
C ASN A 159 -2.58 0.48 -2.04
N PRO A 160 -2.80 1.00 -0.82
CA PRO A 160 -3.85 0.54 0.08
C PRO A 160 -5.26 0.53 -0.53
N GLU A 161 -5.59 1.50 -1.38
CA GLU A 161 -6.87 1.61 -2.07
C GLU A 161 -7.11 0.54 -3.13
N GLU A 162 -6.04 -0.09 -3.62
CA GLU A 162 -6.04 -1.15 -4.64
C GLU A 162 -6.17 -2.55 -4.03
N LEU A 163 -6.02 -2.67 -2.71
CA LEU A 163 -6.15 -3.94 -2.02
C LEU A 163 -7.54 -4.59 -2.19
N PRO A 164 -7.64 -5.92 -2.04
CA PRO A 164 -8.93 -6.62 -2.07
C PRO A 164 -9.93 -6.03 -1.06
N LYS A 165 -11.23 -6.11 -1.38
CA LYS A 165 -12.29 -5.50 -0.56
C LYS A 165 -12.29 -6.02 0.87
N GLU A 166 -11.93 -7.29 1.06
CA GLU A 166 -11.78 -7.92 2.37
C GLU A 166 -10.66 -7.31 3.22
N ALA A 167 -9.65 -6.70 2.61
CA ALA A 167 -8.56 -6.00 3.30
C ALA A 167 -8.86 -4.52 3.53
N ARG A 168 -9.73 -3.91 2.70
CA ARG A 168 -10.12 -2.50 2.77
C ARG A 168 -11.24 -2.19 3.79
N THR A 169 -11.52 -3.09 4.72
CA THR A 169 -12.63 -2.94 5.68
C THR A 169 -12.33 -2.00 6.84
N MET A 170 -11.11 -1.48 6.95
CA MET A 170 -10.70 -0.59 8.02
C MET A 170 -10.83 0.89 7.62
N PRO A 171 -11.08 1.81 8.56
CA PRO A 171 -10.95 3.26 8.32
C PRO A 171 -9.60 3.59 7.67
N PRO A 172 -9.50 4.67 6.86
CA PRO A 172 -8.25 5.02 6.19
C PRO A 172 -7.21 5.48 7.23
N TYR A 173 -6.39 4.53 7.70
CA TYR A 173 -5.21 4.78 8.52
C TYR A 173 -3.92 4.77 7.70
N HIS A 174 -4.00 4.48 6.40
CA HIS A 174 -2.80 4.44 5.57
C HIS A 174 -2.36 5.84 5.17
N GLY A 175 -1.04 6.06 5.18
CA GLY A 175 -0.44 7.29 4.67
C GLY A 175 -0.47 7.36 3.14
N ARG A 176 -0.25 8.56 2.60
CA ARG A 176 -0.32 8.87 1.16
C ARG A 176 0.72 8.13 0.32
N PHE A 177 1.89 7.87 0.88
CA PHE A 177 2.99 7.16 0.23
C PHE A 177 3.22 5.76 0.82
N GLU A 178 2.25 5.25 1.58
CA GLU A 178 2.30 3.90 2.14
C GLU A 178 2.01 2.87 1.05
N LEU A 179 2.85 1.85 0.94
CA LEU A 179 2.67 0.67 0.10
C LEU A 179 2.46 -0.57 0.97
N VAL A 180 1.72 -1.54 0.44
CA VAL A 180 1.46 -2.82 1.11
C VAL A 180 2.04 -3.96 0.26
N PRO A 181 3.27 -4.43 0.58
CA PRO A 181 3.87 -5.56 -0.11
C PRO A 181 3.04 -6.83 0.04
N GLY A 182 2.84 -7.54 -1.07
CA GLY A 182 2.16 -8.83 -1.10
C GLY A 182 3.05 -9.97 -1.56
N ASN A 183 2.57 -11.21 -1.36
CA ASN A 183 3.21 -12.42 -1.88
C ASN A 183 2.64 -12.93 -3.21
N LYS A 184 1.80 -12.11 -3.86
CA LYS A 184 1.34 -12.36 -5.22
C LYS A 184 2.47 -12.04 -6.20
N MET A 185 2.87 -13.04 -6.97
CA MET A 185 3.89 -12.90 -7.99
C MET A 185 3.29 -12.79 -9.38
N ASP A 186 4.02 -12.14 -10.28
CA ASP A 186 3.69 -12.07 -11.70
C ASP A 186 4.96 -12.12 -12.56
N VAL A 187 4.79 -12.26 -13.87
CA VAL A 187 5.87 -12.11 -14.86
C VAL A 187 5.51 -10.98 -15.82
N ILE A 188 6.38 -9.97 -15.89
CA ILE A 188 6.21 -8.80 -16.75
C ILE A 188 7.33 -8.71 -17.79
N ASP A 189 7.07 -7.99 -18.89
CA ASP A 189 8.09 -7.62 -19.86
C ASP A 189 8.96 -6.49 -19.27
N ALA A 190 10.28 -6.62 -19.35
CA ALA A 190 11.19 -5.60 -18.82
C ALA A 190 10.99 -4.21 -19.44
N LEU A 191 10.50 -4.14 -20.69
CA LEU A 191 10.19 -2.87 -21.37
C LEU A 191 9.03 -2.09 -20.73
N THR A 192 8.25 -2.72 -19.84
CA THR A 192 7.22 -2.02 -19.07
C THR A 192 7.78 -1.22 -17.90
N VAL A 193 9.05 -1.43 -17.52
CA VAL A 193 9.69 -0.68 -16.43
C VAL A 193 9.89 0.78 -16.84
N ASN A 194 9.37 1.70 -16.03
CA ASN A 194 9.46 3.15 -16.24
C ASN A 194 10.58 3.81 -15.42
N GLY A 195 11.13 3.11 -14.42
CA GLY A 195 12.28 3.60 -13.66
C GLY A 195 12.40 3.01 -12.26
N PRO A 196 13.41 3.43 -11.49
CA PRO A 196 13.64 2.93 -10.14
C PRO A 196 12.62 3.49 -9.15
N LEU A 197 12.37 2.74 -8.10
CA LEU A 197 11.55 3.15 -6.96
C LEU A 197 12.33 2.87 -5.67
N LYS A 198 12.48 3.88 -4.81
CA LYS A 198 12.99 3.70 -3.45
C LYS A 198 11.81 3.43 -2.53
N VAL A 199 11.88 2.35 -1.75
CA VAL A 199 10.87 2.02 -0.74
C VAL A 199 11.58 1.69 0.57
N VAL A 200 11.18 2.37 1.64
CA VAL A 200 11.79 2.22 2.98
C VAL A 200 10.86 1.41 3.90
N HIS A 201 11.42 0.54 4.73
CA HIS A 201 10.65 -0.09 5.80
C HIS A 201 10.58 0.86 7.00
N TRP A 202 9.38 1.12 7.51
CA TRP A 202 9.19 1.90 8.72
C TRP A 202 8.69 1.02 9.86
N ASP A 203 9.44 1.00 10.97
CA ASP A 203 9.11 0.23 12.16
C ASP A 203 8.32 1.08 13.16
N GLU A 204 7.00 1.08 13.01
CA GLU A 204 6.07 1.83 13.89
C GLU A 204 6.16 1.39 15.37
N SER A 205 6.72 0.22 15.66
CA SER A 205 6.87 -0.25 17.04
C SER A 205 8.03 0.43 17.77
N ASN A 206 8.97 1.02 17.03
CA ASN A 206 10.11 1.74 17.56
C ASN A 206 9.84 3.24 17.53
N ASP A 207 9.56 3.84 18.69
CA ASP A 207 9.33 5.29 18.83
C ASP A 207 10.57 6.12 18.37
N ASP A 208 11.77 5.52 18.32
CA ASP A 208 13.01 6.16 17.86
C ASP A 208 13.30 5.95 16.37
N ALA A 209 12.42 5.22 15.64
CA ALA A 209 12.60 5.02 14.21
C ALA A 209 12.35 6.33 13.45
N GLU A 210 13.30 6.69 12.58
CA GLU A 210 13.14 7.84 11.70
C GLU A 210 11.91 7.64 10.81
N MET A 211 11.04 8.64 10.79
CA MET A 211 9.91 8.65 9.88
C MET A 211 10.39 8.76 8.43
N PRO A 212 9.70 8.10 7.48
CA PRO A 212 9.96 8.29 6.06
C PRO A 212 9.94 9.77 5.67
N GLY A 213 10.86 10.19 4.80
CA GLY A 213 10.93 11.58 4.37
C GLY A 213 9.70 12.00 3.56
N PRO A 214 9.42 13.32 3.44
CA PRO A 214 8.31 13.81 2.64
C PRO A 214 8.39 13.31 1.19
N GLY A 215 7.33 12.63 0.73
CA GLY A 215 7.28 12.09 -0.64
C GLY A 215 8.01 10.77 -0.84
N GLU A 216 8.61 10.17 0.21
CA GLU A 216 9.23 8.86 0.12
C GLU A 216 8.19 7.74 0.28
N TYR A 217 8.25 6.74 -0.60
CA TYR A 217 7.44 5.54 -0.44
C TYR A 217 7.96 4.68 0.70
N PHE A 218 7.05 4.15 1.49
CA PHE A 218 7.39 3.29 2.62
C PHE A 218 6.41 2.14 2.79
N TRP A 219 6.79 1.14 3.59
CA TRP A 219 5.92 0.06 4.01
C TRP A 219 6.13 -0.26 5.49
N ARG A 220 5.05 -0.65 6.16
CA ARG A 220 5.03 -1.15 7.56
C ARG A 220 4.07 -2.32 7.76
N GLN A 221 3.23 -2.59 6.76
CA GLN A 221 2.22 -3.63 6.76
C GLN A 221 2.33 -4.46 5.48
N THR A 222 2.03 -5.75 5.55
CA THR A 222 2.03 -6.65 4.40
C THR A 222 0.65 -7.28 4.21
N TYR A 223 0.34 -7.71 2.99
CA TYR A 223 -0.88 -8.44 2.69
C TYR A 223 -0.58 -9.82 2.12
N ASN A 224 -0.97 -10.86 2.84
CA ASN A 224 -0.79 -12.23 2.40
C ASN A 224 -1.99 -12.67 1.56
N TYR A 225 -1.81 -12.79 0.24
CA TYR A 225 -2.85 -13.20 -0.70
C TYR A 225 -3.33 -14.65 -0.52
N ASN A 226 -2.52 -15.50 0.12
CA ASN A 226 -2.89 -16.89 0.38
C ASN A 226 -3.83 -17.03 1.57
N THR A 227 -3.59 -16.26 2.64
CA THR A 227 -4.42 -16.26 3.85
C THR A 227 -5.49 -15.18 3.82
N LYS A 228 -5.36 -14.19 2.93
CA LYS A 228 -6.17 -12.97 2.84
C LYS A 228 -6.14 -12.11 4.10
N VAL A 229 -4.95 -12.00 4.72
CA VAL A 229 -4.76 -11.31 5.99
C VAL A 229 -3.70 -10.22 5.83
N LEU A 230 -4.01 -9.02 6.36
CA LEU A 230 -3.04 -7.97 6.60
C LEU A 230 -2.23 -8.28 7.86
N SER A 231 -0.92 -8.02 7.85
CA SER A 231 -0.13 -8.08 9.08
C SER A 231 -0.66 -7.08 10.12
N PRO A 232 -0.57 -7.37 11.43
CA PRO A 232 -1.05 -6.45 12.45
C PRO A 232 -0.22 -5.16 12.47
N LEU A 233 -0.86 -4.06 12.89
CA LEU A 233 -0.20 -2.79 13.21
C LEU A 233 -0.38 -2.45 14.69
N ARG A 234 0.41 -1.50 15.20
CA ARG A 234 0.29 -1.04 16.59
C ARG A 234 -1.03 -0.28 16.74
N LEU A 235 -1.85 -0.71 17.70
CA LEU A 235 -3.07 0.00 18.04
C LEU A 235 -2.76 1.05 19.11
N ILE A 236 -3.13 2.30 18.85
CA ILE A 236 -2.92 3.41 19.78
C ILE A 236 -4.25 4.06 20.16
N CYS A 237 -4.15 5.08 21.03
CA CYS A 237 -5.27 5.86 21.53
C CYS A 237 -6.31 5.01 22.28
N GLU A 238 -7.33 5.68 22.82
CA GLU A 238 -8.50 5.03 23.40
C GLU A 238 -9.34 4.32 22.33
N CYS A 239 -9.32 4.82 21.08
CA CYS A 239 -10.09 4.25 19.98
C CYS A 239 -9.58 2.90 19.45
N LYS A 240 -8.39 2.44 19.89
CA LYS A 240 -7.77 1.18 19.48
C LYS A 240 -7.66 1.03 17.95
N GLN A 241 -7.26 2.10 17.28
CA GLN A 241 -7.02 2.11 15.83
C GLN A 241 -5.52 2.31 15.54
N PRO A 242 -5.03 1.82 14.39
CA PRO A 242 -3.70 2.18 13.89
C PRO A 242 -3.61 3.69 13.61
N HIS A 243 -2.38 4.19 13.64
CA HIS A 243 -2.07 5.57 13.34
C HIS A 243 -1.93 5.82 11.83
N ASN A 244 -2.48 6.94 11.34
CA ASN A 244 -2.14 7.46 10.03
C ASN A 244 -0.85 8.30 10.10
N PRO A 245 0.24 7.95 9.40
CA PRO A 245 1.53 8.64 9.52
C PRO A 245 1.51 10.06 8.98
N ASP A 246 0.51 10.41 8.17
CA ASP A 246 0.31 11.77 7.68
C ASP A 246 -0.46 12.64 8.69
N HIS A 247 -0.96 12.05 9.78
CA HIS A 247 -1.76 12.75 10.78
C HIS A 247 -0.95 12.98 12.06
N LEU A 248 -1.37 13.94 12.85
CA LEU A 248 -0.73 14.28 14.11
C LEU A 248 -1.15 13.31 15.23
N ILE A 249 -0.17 12.88 16.02
CA ILE A 249 -0.36 12.20 17.31
C ILE A 249 0.42 12.91 18.41
N VAL A 250 -0.06 12.76 19.65
CA VAL A 250 0.59 13.32 20.82
C VAL A 250 0.77 12.23 21.87
N LYS A 251 1.96 12.17 22.47
CA LYS A 251 2.26 11.25 23.58
C LYS A 251 1.80 11.87 24.90
N CYS A 252 1.14 11.09 25.74
CA CYS A 252 0.82 11.53 27.10
C CYS A 252 2.11 11.71 27.91
N SER A 253 2.30 12.89 28.51
CA SER A 253 3.46 13.24 29.35
C SER A 253 3.51 12.48 30.67
N ASN A 254 2.37 11.95 31.15
CA ASN A 254 2.34 11.10 32.34
C ASN A 254 3.04 9.77 32.06
N GLN A 255 4.16 9.53 32.75
CA GLN A 255 5.00 8.35 32.60
C GLN A 255 4.29 7.02 32.87
N ALA A 256 3.29 6.99 33.77
CA ALA A 256 2.51 5.78 34.03
C ALA A 256 1.50 5.48 32.90
N CYS A 257 1.13 6.49 32.10
CA CYS A 257 0.19 6.36 30.99
C CYS A 257 0.92 6.15 29.66
N GLY A 258 1.76 7.09 29.25
CA GLY A 258 2.65 7.01 28.07
C GLY A 258 1.97 6.72 26.72
N ILE A 259 0.64 6.73 26.65
CA ILE A 259 -0.11 6.37 25.45
C ILE A 259 -0.03 7.45 24.38
N TRP A 260 0.05 7.04 23.12
CA TRP A 260 -0.10 7.90 21.95
C TRP A 260 -1.58 8.13 21.64
N LEU A 261 -1.98 9.39 21.44
CA LEU A 261 -3.35 9.82 21.19
C LEU A 261 -3.45 10.47 19.81
N HIS A 262 -4.48 10.10 19.04
CA HIS A 262 -4.78 10.76 17.77
C HIS A 262 -5.27 12.20 18.01
N ALA A 263 -4.72 13.15 17.27
CA ALA A 263 -5.19 14.54 17.32
C ALA A 263 -6.69 14.66 17.01
N SER A 264 -7.19 13.93 16.01
CA SER A 264 -8.63 13.85 15.70
C SER A 264 -9.47 13.29 16.85
N CYS A 265 -8.95 12.36 17.67
CA CYS A 265 -9.69 11.88 18.83
C CYS A 265 -9.79 12.95 19.92
N LEU A 266 -8.72 13.71 20.14
CA LEU A 266 -8.71 14.84 21.09
C LEU A 266 -9.65 15.96 20.63
N ALA A 267 -9.62 16.32 19.34
CA ALA A 267 -10.51 17.33 18.77
C ALA A 267 -11.99 16.88 18.81
N LYS A 268 -12.27 15.60 18.50
CA LYS A 268 -13.62 15.01 18.65
C LYS A 268 -14.18 15.12 20.06
N ASP A 269 -13.37 14.83 21.07
CA ASP A 269 -13.79 14.93 22.48
C ASP A 269 -14.26 16.35 22.81
N VAL A 270 -13.50 17.37 22.36
CA VAL A 270 -13.82 18.78 22.58
C VAL A 270 -15.13 19.17 21.91
N VAL A 271 -15.29 18.83 20.62
CA VAL A 271 -16.54 19.10 19.88
C VAL A 271 -17.74 18.46 20.58
N GLN A 272 -17.60 17.19 21.00
CA GLN A 272 -18.68 16.49 21.72
C GLN A 272 -19.02 17.13 23.06
N ARG A 273 -18.03 17.57 23.84
CA ARG A 273 -18.26 18.30 25.10
C ARG A 273 -19.00 19.61 24.86
N LYS A 274 -18.59 20.42 23.88
CA LYS A 274 -19.25 21.68 23.53
C LYS A 274 -20.68 21.48 23.04
N GLN A 275 -20.92 20.44 22.25
CA GLN A 275 -22.25 20.08 21.79
C GLN A 275 -23.18 19.72 22.97
N GLN A 276 -22.67 18.98 23.96
CA GLN A 276 -23.42 18.63 25.17
C GLN A 276 -23.72 19.86 26.05
N GLU A 277 -22.76 20.76 26.24
CA GLU A 277 -22.96 22.02 26.97
C GLU A 277 -24.04 22.91 26.32
N GLN A 278 -24.08 22.97 24.99
CA GLN A 278 -25.10 23.71 24.24
C GLN A 278 -26.48 23.04 24.33
N GLY A 279 -26.52 21.69 24.32
CA GLY A 279 -27.75 20.92 24.51
C GLY A 279 -28.34 21.05 25.92
N ILE A 280 -27.50 21.18 26.95
CA ILE A 280 -27.94 21.39 28.34
C ILE A 280 -28.43 22.83 28.56
N LYS A 281 -27.87 23.81 27.84
CA LYS A 281 -28.35 25.21 27.87
C LYS A 281 -29.70 25.39 27.15
N ALA A 282 -30.11 24.43 26.33
CA ALA A 282 -31.42 24.37 25.69
C ALA A 282 -32.42 23.57 26.56
N GLU A 283 -33.04 24.28 27.52
CA GLU A 283 -34.31 24.01 28.24
C GLU A 283 -34.30 23.41 29.66
N PRO A 284 -35.16 23.97 30.54
CA PRO A 284 -36.30 23.21 31.06
C PRO A 284 -37.62 23.85 30.57
N GLY A 285 -38.24 23.28 29.54
CA GLY A 285 -39.28 24.04 28.83
C GLY A 285 -40.33 23.36 27.95
N THR A 286 -40.31 22.08 27.56
CA THR A 286 -41.54 21.26 27.35
C THR A 286 -41.26 19.84 26.83
N LYS A 287 -42.08 18.90 27.28
CA LYS A 287 -42.05 17.49 26.90
C LYS A 287 -42.46 17.29 25.43
N GLY A 288 -41.69 16.46 24.72
CA GLY A 288 -42.26 15.47 23.80
C GLY A 288 -41.61 15.35 22.43
N ARG A 289 -40.78 14.30 22.26
CA ARG A 289 -41.03 13.14 21.38
C ARG A 289 -39.70 12.58 20.88
N LYS A 290 -39.31 11.42 21.42
CA LYS A 290 -38.18 10.61 20.94
C LYS A 290 -38.40 10.26 19.47
N GLN A 291 -37.53 10.72 18.59
CA GLN A 291 -37.35 10.12 17.26
C GLN A 291 -35.96 9.50 17.18
N ALA A 292 -35.95 8.22 16.84
CA ALA A 292 -34.77 7.41 16.65
C ALA A 292 -33.90 7.97 15.52
N ARG A 293 -32.61 8.22 15.80
CA ARG A 293 -31.62 8.60 14.81
C ARG A 293 -31.20 7.37 13.99
N LYS A 294 -31.47 7.40 12.69
CA LYS A 294 -30.80 6.54 11.69
C LYS A 294 -29.41 7.11 11.40
N SER A 295 -28.38 6.32 11.63
CA SER A 295 -27.03 6.57 11.16
C SER A 295 -26.99 6.49 9.63
N VAL A 296 -26.79 7.62 8.96
CA VAL A 296 -26.42 7.67 7.54
C VAL A 296 -25.08 8.39 7.45
N GLY A 297 -24.02 7.60 7.33
CA GLY A 297 -22.72 8.09 6.91
C GLY A 297 -22.81 8.58 5.47
N LYS A 298 -22.46 9.84 5.26
CA LYS A 298 -22.19 10.38 3.93
C LYS A 298 -21.24 11.57 4.05
N THR A 299 -19.95 11.31 3.98
CA THR A 299 -18.93 12.33 3.73
C THR A 299 -19.03 12.76 2.27
N SER A 300 -19.44 14.01 2.05
CA SER A 300 -19.40 14.68 0.76
C SER A 300 -18.11 15.48 0.70
N GLY A 301 -17.16 15.05 -0.12
CA GLY A 301 -15.88 15.72 -0.31
C GLY A 301 -15.99 16.84 -1.34
N THR A 302 -15.59 18.04 -0.91
CA THR A 302 -15.07 19.08 -1.80
C THR A 302 -13.59 19.21 -1.44
N LYS A 303 -12.70 18.63 -2.26
CA LYS A 303 -11.25 18.66 -2.05
C LYS A 303 -10.70 20.00 -2.49
N THR A 304 -10.28 20.82 -1.53
CA THR A 304 -9.16 21.75 -1.69
C THR A 304 -7.94 21.11 -1.03
N VAL A 305 -6.82 21.12 -1.74
CA VAL A 305 -5.53 20.55 -1.31
C VAL A 305 -4.94 21.48 -0.25
N ALA A 306 -5.37 21.31 1.00
CA ALA A 306 -4.75 21.89 2.18
C ALA A 306 -4.35 20.73 3.10
N ASP A 307 -3.24 20.91 3.82
CA ASP A 307 -2.59 19.92 4.69
C ASP A 307 -3.58 19.33 5.71
N ASP A 308 -4.20 18.20 5.38
CA ASP A 308 -5.07 17.44 6.29
C ASP A 308 -4.19 16.60 7.21
N ASN A 309 -3.61 17.25 8.24
CA ASN A 309 -2.81 16.58 9.27
C ASN A 309 -3.71 15.88 10.32
N GLY A 310 -4.99 15.67 10.02
CA GLY A 310 -5.94 14.97 10.90
C GLY A 310 -6.11 15.60 12.30
N ALA A 311 -5.75 16.87 12.46
CA ALA A 311 -5.73 17.59 13.73
C ALA A 311 -7.00 18.43 14.00
N CYS A 312 -7.87 18.55 12.99
CA CYS A 312 -9.08 19.36 13.04
C CYS A 312 -10.34 18.49 12.98
N GLU A 313 -11.31 18.77 13.84
CA GLU A 313 -12.64 18.17 13.83
C GLU A 313 -13.70 19.23 14.05
N GLU A 314 -14.88 19.05 13.47
CA GLU A 314 -15.92 20.06 13.52
C GLU A 314 -17.34 19.50 13.41
N ASP A 315 -18.29 20.25 13.98
CA ASP A 315 -19.72 20.08 13.76
C ASP A 315 -20.34 21.37 13.18
N GLU A 316 -21.67 21.50 13.24
CA GLU A 316 -22.41 22.66 12.73
C GLU A 316 -22.07 23.97 13.47
N ASN A 317 -21.62 23.90 14.73
CA ASN A 317 -21.45 25.05 15.62
C ASN A 317 -20.02 25.25 16.10
N THR A 318 -19.20 24.21 16.13
CA THR A 318 -17.89 24.20 16.77
C THR A 318 -16.87 23.55 15.87
N LYS A 319 -15.70 24.19 15.75
CA LYS A 319 -14.48 23.62 15.18
C LYS A 319 -13.46 23.48 16.31
N ALA A 320 -12.78 22.35 16.42
CA ALA A 320 -11.68 22.14 17.34
C ALA A 320 -10.45 21.70 16.54
N GLU A 321 -9.31 22.36 16.78
CA GLU A 321 -8.06 22.11 16.08
C GLU A 321 -6.92 22.00 17.09
N LEU A 322 -6.20 20.89 17.06
CA LEU A 322 -5.05 20.69 17.92
C LEU A 322 -3.84 21.43 17.36
N VAL A 323 -3.26 22.32 18.17
CA VAL A 323 -2.06 23.08 17.85
C VAL A 323 -0.92 22.59 18.74
N VAL A 324 0.17 22.14 18.12
CA VAL A 324 1.38 21.67 18.81
C VAL A 324 2.54 22.61 18.49
N PRO A 325 2.80 23.61 19.34
CA PRO A 325 3.93 24.51 19.16
C PRO A 325 5.27 23.80 19.46
N GLU A 326 6.35 24.25 18.83
CA GLU A 326 7.68 23.63 18.91
C GLU A 326 8.32 23.67 20.32
N SER A 327 7.89 24.58 21.19
CA SER A 327 8.49 24.78 22.52
C SER A 327 7.46 25.02 23.62
N ALA A 328 6.21 24.60 23.43
CA ALA A 328 5.16 24.73 24.44
C ALA A 328 4.20 23.54 24.42
N ALA A 329 3.40 23.44 25.48
CA ALA A 329 2.41 22.39 25.62
C ALA A 329 1.37 22.44 24.48
N PRO A 330 0.82 21.28 24.08
CA PRO A 330 -0.24 21.23 23.08
C PRO A 330 -1.50 21.95 23.57
N GLU A 331 -2.09 22.76 22.70
CA GLU A 331 -3.32 23.52 22.97
C GLU A 331 -4.41 23.13 21.98
N MET A 332 -5.67 23.12 22.43
CA MET A 332 -6.83 22.98 21.56
C MET A 332 -7.38 24.37 21.22
N LEU A 333 -7.33 24.75 19.95
CA LEU A 333 -8.02 25.94 19.43
C LEU A 333 -9.48 25.57 19.14
N VAL A 334 -10.40 26.19 19.85
CA VAL A 334 -11.84 25.95 19.73
C VAL A 334 -12.51 27.20 19.15
N THR A 335 -13.06 27.07 17.94
CA THR A 335 -13.76 28.15 17.25
C THR A 335 -15.27 27.91 17.29
N ASN A 336 -16.03 28.90 17.75
CA ASN A 336 -17.47 28.94 17.61
C ASN A 336 -17.83 29.45 16.20
N LYS A 337 -18.35 28.58 15.35
CA LYS A 337 -18.67 28.91 13.96
C LYS A 337 -19.79 29.94 13.79
N LYS A 338 -20.64 30.14 14.80
CA LYS A 338 -21.74 31.10 14.76
C LYS A 338 -21.29 32.53 15.07
N THR A 339 -20.38 32.67 16.04
CA THR A 339 -19.92 33.98 16.50
C THR A 339 -18.55 34.36 15.93
N GLY A 340 -17.76 33.39 15.49
CA GLY A 340 -16.37 33.57 15.09
C GLY A 340 -15.41 33.61 16.28
N ASP A 341 -15.90 33.43 17.51
CA ASP A 341 -15.05 33.50 18.71
C ASP A 341 -14.12 32.30 18.78
N GLU A 342 -12.87 32.56 19.15
CA GLU A 342 -11.84 31.55 19.35
C GLU A 342 -11.39 31.50 20.81
N ALA A 343 -11.24 30.30 21.34
CA ALA A 343 -10.73 30.06 22.69
C ALA A 343 -9.67 28.96 22.65
N LYS A 344 -8.66 29.09 23.49
CA LYS A 344 -7.64 28.06 23.69
C LYS A 344 -7.96 27.26 24.95
N GLU A 345 -7.96 25.94 24.83
CA GLU A 345 -8.16 25.01 25.96
C GLU A 345 -6.94 24.11 26.14
N PRO A 346 -6.54 23.79 27.39
CA PRO A 346 -5.50 22.79 27.64
C PRO A 346 -5.96 21.40 27.22
N VAL A 347 -5.02 20.63 26.67
CA VAL A 347 -5.27 19.27 26.17
C VAL A 347 -5.10 18.27 27.31
N HIS A 348 -6.11 17.43 27.52
CA HIS A 348 -6.08 16.37 28.53
C HIS A 348 -6.03 14.99 27.87
N CYS A 349 -5.30 14.07 28.49
CA CYS A 349 -5.23 12.68 28.04
C CYS A 349 -6.62 12.03 28.10
N LEU A 350 -7.06 11.42 27.00
CA LEU A 350 -8.35 10.73 26.97
C LEU A 350 -8.37 9.50 27.91
N SER A 351 -7.22 8.88 28.16
CA SER A 351 -7.10 7.69 29.02
C SER A 351 -6.98 8.01 30.52
N CYS A 352 -5.98 8.79 30.93
CA CYS A 352 -5.72 9.07 32.35
C CYS A 352 -6.30 10.40 32.86
N LYS A 353 -6.86 11.23 31.95
CA LYS A 353 -7.44 12.56 32.24
C LYS A 353 -6.46 13.61 32.76
N GLU A 354 -5.15 13.31 32.82
CA GLU A 354 -4.14 14.31 33.16
C GLU A 354 -3.81 15.24 31.99
N LEU A 355 -3.30 16.42 32.33
CA LEU A 355 -2.91 17.45 31.35
C LEU A 355 -1.67 17.00 30.57
N ILE A 356 -1.70 17.16 29.25
CA ILE A 356 -0.57 16.86 28.37
C ILE A 356 0.32 18.09 28.31
N GLN A 357 1.60 17.92 28.63
CA GLN A 357 2.61 19.00 28.69
C GLN A 357 3.61 18.88 27.56
#